data_AF-A0A6G7X0T3-F1
#
_entry.id   AF-A0A6G7X0T3-F1
#
_cell.length_a   1.000
_cell.length_b   1.000
_cell.length_c   1.000
_cell.angle_alpha   90.00
_cell.angle_beta   90.00
_cell.angle_gamma   90.00
#
_symmetry.space_group_name_H-M   'P 1'
#
loop_
_entity.id
_entity.type
_entity.pdbx_description
1 polymer ?
#
loop_
_entity_poly.entity_id
_entity_poly.type
_entity_poly.pdbx_seq_one_letter_code
_entity_poly.pdbx_strand_id
1 'polypeptide(L)'
;MIIAYIDPGTGSMLISATIAMVSVGFFMLKGFIYRKFSIGGDKGEVLDPSRKFGLVFYSEGRQYWNVFKPLLEECSSRGLETTYFTSDKSDPGLTEEIKGMEAIYIGTGREAYFNLNRLNADLVVMTTPGLDVLEIKRSSNVKHYCKISHATGSINSYKAFSVDYFDSVMIGGEGDKHVIRELEELRNLPNKKIEIIGNTYLDVSRKELAQRKTETNFFKDKRPTILISPTWGDHAFSENTDIKS
;
A
#
# COMPACT_ATOMS: atom_id res chain seq x y z
N MET A 1 13.83 -22.16 -64.44
CA MET A 1 13.98 -21.33 -63.23
C MET A 1 12.58 -20.95 -62.78
N ILE A 2 12.03 -21.60 -61.75
CA ILE A 2 10.67 -21.30 -61.29
C ILE A 2 10.75 -20.07 -60.39
N ILE A 3 10.33 -18.93 -60.90
CA ILE A 3 10.18 -17.71 -60.10
C ILE A 3 8.84 -17.87 -59.38
N ALA A 4 8.88 -18.16 -58.08
CA ALA A 4 7.69 -18.23 -57.25
C ALA A 4 7.08 -16.81 -57.15
N TYR A 5 5.99 -16.58 -57.88
CA TYR A 5 5.22 -15.34 -57.81
C TYR A 5 4.50 -15.28 -56.46
N ILE A 6 4.89 -14.35 -55.61
CA ILE A 6 4.18 -14.05 -54.37
C ILE A 6 3.19 -12.94 -54.71
N ASP A 7 1.90 -13.26 -54.71
CA ASP A 7 0.84 -12.27 -54.85
C ASP A 7 0.99 -11.20 -53.74
N PRO A 8 0.87 -9.88 -54.06
CA PRO A 8 1.07 -8.81 -53.09
C PRO A 8 0.24 -8.93 -51.80
N GLY A 9 -0.94 -9.55 -51.85
CA GLY A 9 -1.74 -9.86 -50.65
C GLY A 9 -1.07 -10.94 -49.77
N THR A 10 -0.52 -11.98 -50.40
CA THR A 10 0.14 -13.10 -49.72
C THR A 10 1.48 -12.70 -49.07
N GLY A 11 2.23 -11.80 -49.71
CA GLY A 11 3.49 -11.28 -49.17
C GLY A 11 3.32 -10.51 -47.86
N SER A 12 2.29 -9.66 -47.79
CA SER A 12 1.97 -8.89 -46.58
C SER A 12 1.50 -9.78 -45.42
N MET A 13 0.74 -10.85 -45.70
CA MET A 13 0.34 -11.83 -44.70
C MET A 13 1.53 -12.62 -44.15
N LEU A 14 2.47 -13.03 -45.02
CA LEU A 14 3.66 -13.77 -44.61
C LEU A 14 4.56 -12.94 -43.69
N ILE A 15 4.76 -11.65 -44.03
CA ILE A 15 5.53 -10.71 -43.21
C ILE A 15 4.84 -10.49 -41.86
N SER A 16 3.52 -10.26 -41.86
CA SER A 16 2.74 -10.04 -40.63
C SER A 16 2.76 -11.26 -39.71
N ALA A 17 2.60 -12.47 -40.25
CA ALA A 17 2.70 -13.71 -39.51
C ALA A 17 4.09 -13.92 -38.90
N THR A 18 5.14 -13.55 -39.64
CA THR A 18 6.53 -13.62 -39.16
C THR A 18 6.75 -12.65 -37.99
N ILE A 19 6.32 -11.39 -38.12
CA ILE A 19 6.43 -10.38 -37.05
C ILE A 19 5.63 -10.82 -35.80
N ALA A 20 4.43 -11.36 -35.99
CA ALA A 20 3.62 -11.89 -34.89
C ALA A 20 4.33 -13.03 -34.16
N MET A 21 4.92 -13.97 -34.90
CA MET A 21 5.65 -15.11 -34.32
C MET A 21 6.89 -14.66 -33.56
N VAL A 22 7.66 -13.71 -34.12
CA VAL A 22 8.81 -13.10 -33.44
C VAL A 22 8.37 -12.35 -32.18
N SER A 23 7.26 -11.62 -32.24
CA SER A 23 6.71 -10.89 -31.09
C SER A 23 6.29 -11.83 -29.97
N VAL A 24 5.57 -12.91 -30.30
CA VAL A 24 5.19 -13.96 -29.33
C VAL A 24 6.43 -14.59 -28.70
N GLY A 25 7.43 -14.94 -29.51
CA GLY A 25 8.71 -15.46 -29.02
C GLY A 25 9.43 -14.48 -28.08
N PHE A 26 9.47 -13.19 -28.42
CA PHE A 26 10.03 -12.14 -27.58
C PHE A 26 9.29 -12.01 -26.25
N PHE A 27 7.95 -11.99 -26.24
CA PHE A 27 7.17 -11.90 -25.01
C PHE A 27 7.29 -13.16 -24.14
N MET A 28 7.34 -14.36 -24.74
CA MET A 28 7.61 -15.60 -24.01
C MET A 28 9.01 -15.60 -23.38
N LEU A 29 10.02 -15.20 -24.14
CA LEU A 29 11.40 -15.08 -23.66
C LEU A 29 11.50 -14.04 -22.55
N LYS A 30 10.87 -12.87 -22.72
CA LYS A 30 10.78 -11.84 -21.68
C LYS A 30 10.13 -12.42 -20.42
N GLY A 31 8.97 -13.07 -20.53
CA GLY A 31 8.31 -13.71 -19.39
C GLY A 31 9.18 -14.76 -18.69
N PHE A 32 9.93 -15.55 -19.46
CA PHE A 32 10.88 -16.55 -18.95
C PHE A 32 12.07 -15.90 -18.22
N ILE A 33 12.65 -14.85 -18.79
CA ILE A 33 13.76 -14.07 -18.19
C ILE A 33 13.29 -13.43 -16.88
N TYR A 34 12.15 -12.75 -16.86
CA TYR A 34 11.61 -12.16 -15.62
C TYR A 34 11.40 -13.20 -14.52
N ARG A 35 10.92 -14.40 -14.88
CA ARG A 35 10.70 -15.51 -13.94
C ARG A 35 12.01 -16.16 -13.48
N LYS A 36 13.00 -16.31 -14.37
CA LYS A 36 14.28 -16.99 -14.10
C LYS A 36 15.29 -16.11 -13.35
N PHE A 37 15.32 -14.81 -13.65
CA PHE A 37 16.20 -13.85 -12.98
C PHE A 37 15.59 -13.24 -11.71
N SER A 38 14.40 -13.71 -11.29
CA SER A 38 13.69 -13.20 -10.11
C SER A 38 13.59 -11.66 -10.10
N ILE A 39 13.40 -11.04 -11.26
CA ILE A 39 13.06 -9.60 -11.39
C ILE A 39 11.55 -9.41 -11.13
N GLY A 40 10.98 -10.28 -10.29
CA GLY A 40 9.66 -10.23 -9.71
C GLY A 40 9.85 -10.29 -8.19
N GLY A 41 8.99 -9.59 -7.45
CA GLY A 41 9.14 -9.37 -6.01
C GLY A 41 9.39 -10.66 -5.21
N ASP A 42 10.01 -10.49 -4.04
CA ASP A 42 10.27 -11.60 -3.11
C ASP A 42 8.98 -12.35 -2.80
N LYS A 43 8.96 -13.66 -3.00
CA LYS A 43 7.78 -14.49 -2.74
C LYS A 43 7.39 -14.45 -1.28
N GLY A 44 6.16 -14.05 -0.99
CA GLY A 44 5.58 -14.15 0.34
C GLY A 44 4.75 -15.40 0.54
N GLU A 45 4.13 -15.49 1.71
CA GLU A 45 3.20 -16.56 2.04
C GLU A 45 1.93 -16.46 1.19
N VAL A 46 1.45 -17.61 0.72
CA VAL A 46 0.16 -17.72 0.06
C VAL A 46 -0.86 -18.13 1.12
N LEU A 47 -1.81 -17.25 1.40
CA LEU A 47 -2.81 -17.46 2.43
C LEU A 47 -3.79 -18.56 2.02
N ASP A 48 -4.13 -19.42 2.97
CA ASP A 48 -5.20 -20.40 2.81
C ASP A 48 -6.56 -19.69 2.75
N PRO A 49 -7.30 -19.76 1.63
CA PRO A 49 -8.61 -19.12 1.50
C PRO A 49 -9.67 -19.66 2.48
N SER A 50 -9.48 -20.86 3.03
CA SER A 50 -10.39 -21.47 4.01
C SER A 50 -10.17 -20.93 5.42
N ARG A 51 -8.97 -20.40 5.70
CA ARG A 51 -8.64 -19.80 6.99
C ARG A 51 -9.40 -18.49 7.18
N LYS A 52 -10.16 -18.43 8.25
CA LYS A 52 -10.86 -17.20 8.65
C LYS A 52 -10.03 -16.42 9.67
N PHE A 53 -9.76 -15.16 9.35
CA PHE A 53 -9.07 -14.22 10.23
C PHE A 53 -10.09 -13.36 11.00
N GLY A 54 -9.78 -13.02 12.25
CA GLY A 54 -10.61 -12.11 13.04
C GLY A 54 -10.35 -10.65 12.66
N LEU A 55 -9.31 -10.09 13.27
CA LEU A 55 -8.87 -8.70 13.07
C LEU A 55 -7.56 -8.66 12.29
N VAL A 56 -7.60 -8.09 11.10
CA VAL A 56 -6.46 -7.98 10.19
C VAL A 56 -6.01 -6.52 10.08
N PHE A 57 -4.70 -6.31 10.18
CA PHE A 57 -4.05 -5.04 9.85
C PHE A 57 -3.13 -5.26 8.65
N TYR A 58 -3.36 -4.53 7.56
CA TYR A 58 -2.56 -4.65 6.34
C TYR A 58 -1.72 -3.40 6.09
N SER A 59 -0.41 -3.60 5.97
CA SER A 59 0.58 -2.59 5.62
C SER A 59 1.18 -2.84 4.24
N GLU A 60 1.16 -1.84 3.37
CA GLU A 60 1.83 -1.91 2.06
C GLU A 60 3.37 -1.81 2.18
N GLY A 61 3.89 -1.29 3.30
CA GLY A 61 5.32 -1.24 3.53
C GLY A 61 5.75 -0.67 4.87
N ARG A 62 7.05 -0.83 5.18
CA ARG A 62 7.62 -0.55 6.51
C ARG A 62 7.36 0.86 7.04
N GLN A 63 7.20 1.84 6.16
CA GLN A 63 6.93 3.24 6.52
C GLN A 63 5.63 3.41 7.31
N TYR A 64 4.69 2.48 7.17
CA TYR A 64 3.41 2.53 7.87
C TYR A 64 3.39 1.75 9.18
N TRP A 65 4.50 1.11 9.56
CA TRP A 65 4.57 0.32 10.80
C TRP A 65 4.12 1.13 12.02
N ASN A 66 4.60 2.38 12.14
CA ASN A 66 4.25 3.25 13.27
C ASN A 66 2.77 3.67 13.28
N VAL A 67 2.04 3.53 12.16
CA VAL A 67 0.60 3.71 12.14
C VAL A 67 -0.09 2.55 12.86
N PHE A 68 0.37 1.31 12.63
CA PHE A 68 -0.26 0.10 13.15
C PHE A 68 0.20 -0.30 14.54
N LYS A 69 1.48 -0.08 14.88
CA LYS A 69 2.08 -0.50 16.16
C LYS A 69 1.21 -0.11 17.38
N PRO A 70 0.75 1.15 17.53
CA PRO A 70 -0.09 1.51 18.68
C PRO A 70 -1.43 0.76 18.73
N LEU A 71 -2.04 0.46 17.58
CA LEU A 71 -3.30 -0.28 17.53
C LEU A 71 -3.09 -1.75 17.89
N LEU A 72 -2.01 -2.35 17.40
CA LEU A 72 -1.66 -3.74 17.68
C LEU A 72 -1.32 -3.92 19.17
N GLU A 73 -0.56 -3.00 19.77
CA GLU A 73 -0.28 -2.96 21.20
C GLU A 73 -1.58 -2.84 22.02
N GLU A 74 -2.52 -1.99 21.60
CA GLU A 74 -3.80 -1.81 22.28
C GLU A 74 -4.75 -3.01 22.11
N CYS A 75 -4.71 -3.69 20.97
CA CYS A 75 -5.44 -4.95 20.79
C CYS A 75 -4.88 -6.03 21.72
N SER A 76 -3.56 -6.13 21.81
CA SER A 76 -2.86 -7.05 22.70
C SER A 76 -3.18 -6.79 24.18
N SER A 77 -3.21 -5.53 24.60
CA SER A 77 -3.55 -5.13 25.98
C SER A 77 -4.98 -5.55 26.35
N ARG A 78 -5.88 -5.61 25.38
CA ARG A 78 -7.27 -6.07 25.50
C ARG A 78 -7.44 -7.58 25.33
N GLY A 79 -6.37 -8.32 25.05
CA GLY A 79 -6.41 -9.76 24.80
C GLY A 79 -7.07 -10.15 23.47
N LEU A 80 -7.07 -9.25 22.49
CA LEU A 80 -7.59 -9.52 21.15
C LEU A 80 -6.52 -10.16 20.29
N GLU A 81 -6.89 -11.21 19.56
CA GLU A 81 -6.03 -11.83 18.55
C GLU A 81 -6.07 -11.02 17.25
N THR A 82 -4.90 -10.78 16.66
CA THR A 82 -4.71 -9.96 15.47
C THR A 82 -3.76 -10.61 14.48
N THR A 83 -3.96 -10.35 13.20
CA THR A 83 -3.02 -10.74 12.15
C THR A 83 -2.53 -9.48 11.43
N TYR A 84 -1.20 -9.30 11.41
CA TYR A 84 -0.53 -8.23 10.68
C TYR A 84 0.01 -8.76 9.36
N PHE A 85 -0.57 -8.32 8.25
CA PHE A 85 -0.05 -8.58 6.92
C PHE A 85 0.81 -7.43 6.45
N THR A 86 1.94 -7.76 5.82
CA THR A 86 2.77 -6.75 5.16
C THR A 86 3.19 -7.16 3.75
N SER A 87 3.31 -6.15 2.89
CA SER A 87 3.89 -6.29 1.55
C SER A 87 5.38 -5.93 1.47
N ASP A 88 6.02 -5.67 2.62
CA ASP A 88 7.46 -5.44 2.74
C ASP A 88 8.11 -6.48 3.64
N LYS A 89 9.04 -7.26 3.08
CA LYS A 89 9.74 -8.33 3.79
C LYS A 89 10.63 -7.85 4.94
N SER A 90 10.96 -6.57 4.94
CA SER A 90 11.76 -5.91 5.98
C SER A 90 10.95 -4.92 6.80
N ASP A 91 9.63 -5.08 6.80
CA ASP A 91 8.74 -4.39 7.73
C ASP A 91 9.10 -4.77 9.18
N PRO A 92 9.37 -3.79 10.07
CA PRO A 92 9.69 -4.06 11.47
C PRO A 92 8.63 -4.88 12.19
N GLY A 93 7.37 -4.79 11.75
CA GLY A 93 6.26 -5.54 12.33
C GLY A 93 6.39 -7.06 12.19
N LEU A 94 7.21 -7.56 11.26
CA LEU A 94 7.50 -9.00 11.13
C LEU A 94 8.38 -9.54 12.26
N THR A 95 9.15 -8.67 12.92
CA THR A 95 10.08 -9.03 13.99
C THR A 95 9.61 -8.60 15.38
N GLU A 96 8.54 -7.80 15.45
CA GLU A 96 8.00 -7.31 16.72
C GLU A 96 7.19 -8.41 17.41
N GLU A 97 7.50 -8.67 18.67
CA GLU A 97 6.77 -9.64 19.49
C GLU A 97 5.63 -8.95 20.26
N ILE A 98 4.43 -8.92 19.66
CA ILE A 98 3.21 -8.45 20.31
C ILE A 98 2.35 -9.67 20.66
N LYS A 99 1.97 -9.82 21.94
CA LYS A 99 1.18 -10.97 22.39
C LYS A 99 -0.17 -11.02 21.66
N GLY A 100 -0.50 -12.17 21.07
CA GLY A 100 -1.74 -12.34 20.32
C GLY A 100 -1.70 -11.74 18.91
N MET A 101 -0.53 -11.27 18.45
CA MET A 101 -0.30 -10.87 17.06
C MET A 101 0.41 -11.98 16.30
N GLU A 102 -0.09 -12.30 15.12
CA GLU A 102 0.61 -13.09 14.11
C GLU A 102 1.02 -12.15 12.97
N ALA A 103 2.31 -12.10 12.62
CA ALA A 103 2.81 -11.27 11.53
C ALA A 103 3.23 -12.11 10.33
N ILE A 104 2.72 -11.78 9.13
CA ILE A 104 2.94 -12.56 7.91
C ILE A 104 3.29 -11.63 6.74
N TYR A 105 4.38 -11.96 6.04
CA TYR A 105 4.73 -11.34 4.77
C TYR A 105 4.00 -12.03 3.62
N ILE A 106 3.14 -11.30 2.91
CA ILE A 106 2.23 -11.87 1.88
C ILE A 106 2.67 -11.59 0.43
N GLY A 107 3.92 -11.17 0.25
CA GLY A 107 4.50 -10.84 -1.05
C GLY A 107 4.34 -9.35 -1.37
N THR A 108 4.89 -8.92 -2.50
CA THR A 108 4.82 -7.51 -2.94
C THR A 108 4.01 -7.37 -4.23
N GLY A 109 3.24 -6.28 -4.35
CA GLY A 109 2.44 -5.97 -5.53
C GLY A 109 1.39 -7.04 -5.83
N ARG A 110 1.44 -7.61 -7.04
CA ARG A 110 0.41 -8.57 -7.52
C ARG A 110 0.24 -9.80 -6.61
N GLU A 111 1.28 -10.25 -5.94
CA GLU A 111 1.19 -11.38 -5.00
C GLU A 111 0.42 -11.00 -3.73
N ALA A 112 0.70 -9.82 -3.16
CA ALA A 112 -0.08 -9.29 -2.04
C ALA A 112 -1.55 -9.13 -2.42
N TYR A 113 -1.82 -8.54 -3.59
CA TYR A 113 -3.20 -8.35 -4.06
C TYR A 113 -3.90 -9.67 -4.34
N PHE A 114 -3.18 -10.70 -4.81
CA PHE A 114 -3.73 -12.03 -4.97
C PHE A 114 -4.26 -12.59 -3.64
N ASN A 115 -3.48 -12.43 -2.57
CA ASN A 115 -3.84 -12.82 -1.20
C ASN A 115 -5.01 -11.97 -0.66
N LEU A 116 -4.91 -10.64 -0.71
CA LEU A 116 -5.92 -9.72 -0.19
C LEU A 116 -7.29 -9.90 -0.86
N ASN A 117 -7.33 -10.11 -2.17
CA ASN A 117 -8.56 -10.27 -2.93
C ASN A 117 -9.30 -11.59 -2.64
N ARG A 118 -8.65 -12.54 -1.95
CA ARG A 118 -9.20 -13.84 -1.53
C ARG A 118 -9.32 -13.98 -0.02
N LEU A 119 -8.99 -12.92 0.72
CA LEU A 119 -8.95 -12.93 2.17
C LEU A 119 -10.33 -13.24 2.75
N ASN A 120 -10.37 -14.02 3.81
CA ASN A 120 -11.57 -14.30 4.61
C ASN A 120 -11.36 -13.73 6.00
N ALA A 121 -12.02 -12.60 6.33
CA ALA A 121 -11.79 -11.90 7.60
C ALA A 121 -13.05 -11.22 8.16
N ASP A 122 -13.11 -11.04 9.47
CA ASP A 122 -14.18 -10.24 10.08
C ASP A 122 -13.93 -8.73 9.90
N LEU A 123 -12.69 -8.24 10.09
CA LEU A 123 -12.32 -6.83 9.90
C LEU A 123 -10.92 -6.71 9.30
N VAL A 124 -10.78 -5.86 8.27
CA VAL A 124 -9.50 -5.48 7.68
C VAL A 124 -9.28 -3.98 7.83
N VAL A 125 -8.21 -3.59 8.52
CA VAL A 125 -7.75 -2.21 8.65
C VAL A 125 -6.53 -2.02 7.76
N MET A 126 -6.53 -1.01 6.90
CA MET A 126 -5.40 -0.75 5.99
C MET A 126 -5.15 0.74 5.76
N THR A 127 -3.90 1.08 5.47
CA THR A 127 -3.50 2.45 5.08
C THR A 127 -3.64 2.70 3.58
N THR A 128 -3.62 1.63 2.78
CA THR A 128 -3.70 1.67 1.32
C THR A 128 -5.08 2.14 0.86
N PRO A 129 -5.17 3.23 0.08
CA PRO A 129 -6.43 3.71 -0.49
C PRO A 129 -6.88 2.87 -1.70
N GLY A 130 -8.12 3.10 -2.13
CA GLY A 130 -8.61 2.61 -3.43
C GLY A 130 -9.08 1.15 -3.44
N LEU A 131 -9.67 0.71 -2.32
CA LEU A 131 -10.41 -0.56 -2.26
C LEU A 131 -11.46 -0.62 -3.38
N ASP A 132 -11.48 -1.70 -4.13
CA ASP A 132 -12.37 -1.95 -5.27
C ASP A 132 -12.22 -0.99 -6.48
N VAL A 133 -11.20 -0.13 -6.49
CA VAL A 133 -10.92 0.76 -7.62
C VAL A 133 -9.97 0.11 -8.62
N LEU A 134 -8.76 -0.22 -8.19
CA LEU A 134 -7.68 -0.72 -9.04
C LEU A 134 -7.38 -2.19 -8.76
N GLU A 135 -6.21 -2.50 -8.19
CA GLU A 135 -5.71 -3.87 -8.04
C GLU A 135 -6.23 -4.57 -6.78
N ILE A 136 -6.45 -3.81 -5.69
CA ILE A 136 -7.08 -4.32 -4.47
C ILE A 136 -8.59 -4.35 -4.68
N LYS A 137 -9.15 -5.55 -4.74
CA LYS A 137 -10.58 -5.81 -4.85
C LYS A 137 -11.16 -6.15 -3.49
N ARG A 138 -12.42 -5.76 -3.28
CA ARG A 138 -13.17 -6.16 -2.10
C ARG A 138 -13.38 -7.68 -2.15
N SER A 139 -12.86 -8.40 -1.16
CA SER A 139 -13.19 -9.82 -1.01
C SER A 139 -14.61 -9.95 -0.48
N SER A 140 -15.40 -10.84 -1.09
CA SER A 140 -16.75 -11.17 -0.63
C SER A 140 -16.77 -11.82 0.76
N ASN A 141 -15.63 -12.37 1.19
CA ASN A 141 -15.48 -13.07 2.47
C ASN A 141 -14.97 -12.15 3.58
N VAL A 142 -14.76 -10.86 3.30
CA VAL A 142 -14.44 -9.87 4.32
C VAL A 142 -15.69 -9.10 4.70
N LYS A 143 -16.03 -9.10 5.99
CA LYS A 143 -17.26 -8.45 6.47
C LYS A 143 -17.13 -6.92 6.52
N HIS A 144 -15.97 -6.40 6.88
CA HIS A 144 -15.77 -4.97 7.08
C HIS A 144 -14.35 -4.53 6.69
N TYR A 145 -14.26 -3.47 5.89
CA TYR A 145 -13.02 -2.79 5.54
C TYR A 145 -12.98 -1.41 6.15
N CYS A 146 -11.89 -1.12 6.85
CA CYS A 146 -11.61 0.18 7.44
C CYS A 146 -10.32 0.77 6.86
N LYS A 147 -10.40 2.00 6.32
CA LYS A 147 -9.19 2.76 5.99
C LYS A 147 -8.71 3.51 7.23
N ILE A 148 -7.41 3.49 7.52
CA ILE A 148 -6.78 4.32 8.54
C ILE A 148 -5.85 5.35 7.90
N SER A 149 -5.86 6.57 8.44
CA SER A 149 -5.01 7.65 7.96
C SER A 149 -3.57 7.45 8.39
N HIS A 150 -2.64 7.61 7.46
CA HIS A 150 -1.21 7.40 7.65
C HIS A 150 -0.39 8.69 7.54
N ALA A 151 -1.05 9.84 7.41
CA ALA A 151 -0.43 11.14 7.27
C ALA A 151 -1.36 12.23 7.82
N THR A 152 -0.76 13.35 8.24
CA THR A 152 -1.48 14.57 8.67
C THR A 152 -2.12 15.34 7.52
N GLY A 153 -1.79 15.01 6.27
CA GLY A 153 -2.40 15.61 5.09
C GLY A 153 -3.88 15.24 4.98
N SER A 154 -4.66 16.14 4.39
CA SER A 154 -6.09 15.88 4.17
C SER A 154 -6.30 14.81 3.10
N ILE A 155 -7.37 14.05 3.27
CA ILE A 155 -7.88 13.07 2.30
C ILE A 155 -8.17 13.67 0.92
N ASN A 156 -8.34 15.00 0.83
CA ASN A 156 -8.43 15.75 -0.43
C ASN A 156 -7.22 15.55 -1.36
N SER A 157 -6.05 15.23 -0.80
CA SER A 157 -4.83 14.97 -1.58
C SER A 157 -4.81 13.60 -2.26
N TYR A 158 -5.77 12.72 -1.94
CA TYR A 158 -5.79 11.37 -2.48
C TYR A 158 -6.37 11.34 -3.89
N LYS A 159 -6.07 10.26 -4.62
CA LYS A 159 -6.66 10.01 -5.93
C LYS A 159 -8.19 9.83 -5.82
N ALA A 160 -8.91 10.07 -6.91
CA ALA A 160 -10.34 9.80 -6.97
C ALA A 160 -10.68 8.38 -6.47
N PHE A 161 -11.82 8.24 -5.79
CA PHE A 161 -12.34 6.99 -5.23
C PHE A 161 -11.50 6.34 -4.11
N SER A 162 -10.49 7.04 -3.59
CA SER A 162 -9.54 6.46 -2.62
C SER A 162 -10.16 5.95 -1.32
N VAL A 163 -11.33 6.46 -0.92
CA VAL A 163 -12.01 6.05 0.32
C VAL A 163 -13.45 5.59 0.13
N ASP A 164 -13.94 5.59 -1.10
CA ASP A 164 -15.36 5.52 -1.40
C ASP A 164 -15.97 4.16 -1.00
N TYR A 165 -15.23 3.08 -1.22
CA TYR A 165 -15.70 1.70 -1.08
C TYR A 165 -15.35 1.04 0.28
N PHE A 166 -14.89 1.83 1.25
CA PHE A 166 -14.67 1.38 2.61
C PHE A 166 -15.94 1.49 3.46
N ASP A 167 -16.15 0.54 4.36
CA ASP A 167 -17.28 0.52 5.29
C ASP A 167 -17.07 1.52 6.44
N SER A 168 -15.80 1.77 6.80
CA SER A 168 -15.43 2.83 7.74
C SER A 168 -14.09 3.48 7.42
N VAL A 169 -13.88 4.66 8.00
CA VAL A 169 -12.62 5.40 7.91
C VAL A 169 -12.24 5.97 9.28
N MET A 170 -10.96 5.81 9.61
CA MET A 170 -10.31 6.41 10.77
C MET A 170 -9.46 7.59 10.30
N ILE A 171 -9.83 8.80 10.70
CA ILE A 171 -9.28 10.06 10.18
C ILE A 171 -8.54 10.88 11.23
N GLY A 172 -7.64 11.74 10.76
CA GLY A 172 -6.79 12.57 11.61
C GLY A 172 -7.50 13.76 12.25
N GLY A 173 -8.54 14.30 11.62
CA GLY A 173 -9.26 15.46 12.13
C GLY A 173 -10.56 15.77 11.39
N GLU A 174 -11.35 16.71 11.93
CA GLU A 174 -12.70 17.05 11.45
C GLU A 174 -12.73 17.52 9.98
N GLY A 175 -11.64 18.12 9.48
CA GLY A 175 -11.56 18.57 8.09
C GLY A 175 -11.80 17.45 7.07
N ASP A 176 -11.25 16.26 7.33
CA ASP A 176 -11.45 15.11 6.44
C ASP A 176 -12.89 14.60 6.49
N LYS A 177 -13.57 14.73 7.64
CA LYS A 177 -14.96 14.31 7.78
C LYS A 177 -15.88 15.11 6.85
N HIS A 178 -15.69 16.42 6.79
CA HIS A 178 -16.50 17.27 5.90
C HIS A 178 -16.32 16.87 4.44
N VAL A 179 -15.07 16.68 4.01
CA VAL A 179 -14.72 16.21 2.67
C VAL A 179 -15.38 14.87 2.35
N ILE A 180 -15.28 13.90 3.26
CA ILE A 180 -15.86 12.57 3.03
C ILE A 180 -17.38 12.67 2.87
N ARG A 181 -18.06 13.47 3.71
CA ARG A 181 -19.51 13.66 3.59
C ARG A 181 -19.90 14.33 2.27
N GLU A 182 -19.18 15.37 1.86
CA GLU A 182 -19.39 16.02 0.57
C GLU A 182 -19.21 15.04 -0.60
N LEU A 183 -18.16 14.21 -0.56
CA LEU A 183 -17.94 13.18 -1.59
C LEU A 183 -19.03 12.11 -1.60
N GLU A 184 -19.54 11.72 -0.43
CA GLU A 184 -20.66 10.77 -0.33
C GLU A 184 -21.93 11.33 -0.97
N GLU A 185 -22.25 12.60 -0.70
CA GLU A 185 -23.40 13.28 -1.29
C GLU A 185 -23.25 13.42 -2.82
N LEU A 186 -22.10 13.95 -3.28
CA LEU A 186 -21.84 14.19 -4.70
C LEU A 186 -21.84 12.91 -5.54
N ARG A 187 -21.41 11.78 -4.95
CA ARG A 187 -21.28 10.49 -5.64
C ARG A 187 -22.41 9.51 -5.30
N ASN A 188 -23.39 9.93 -4.50
CA ASN A 188 -24.50 9.10 -4.02
C ASN A 188 -24.01 7.79 -3.37
N LEU A 189 -23.01 7.90 -2.50
CA LEU A 189 -22.43 6.77 -1.77
C LEU A 189 -23.16 6.54 -0.45
N PRO A 190 -23.15 5.30 0.08
CA PRO A 190 -23.63 5.06 1.43
C PRO A 190 -22.76 5.81 2.45
N ASN A 191 -23.42 6.35 3.48
CA ASN A 191 -22.74 6.97 4.61
C ASN A 191 -21.91 5.93 5.36
N LYS A 192 -20.58 6.03 5.24
CA LYS A 192 -19.66 5.17 5.97
C LYS A 192 -19.47 5.66 7.40
N LYS A 193 -19.01 4.77 8.27
CA LYS A 193 -18.67 5.12 9.65
C LYS A 193 -17.37 5.91 9.67
N ILE A 194 -17.37 7.10 10.28
CA ILE A 194 -16.20 7.97 10.36
C ILE A 194 -15.84 8.11 11.83
N GLU A 195 -14.59 7.78 12.17
CA GLU A 195 -14.03 7.95 13.51
C GLU A 195 -12.82 8.87 13.46
N ILE A 196 -12.79 9.88 14.32
CA ILE A 196 -11.67 10.81 14.42
C ILE A 196 -10.73 10.29 15.50
N ILE A 197 -9.56 9.81 15.11
CA ILE A 197 -8.59 9.17 16.01
C ILE A 197 -7.26 9.92 16.10
N GLY A 198 -7.08 10.97 15.31
CA GLY A 198 -5.77 11.60 15.15
C GLY A 198 -4.83 10.77 14.28
N ASN A 199 -3.53 10.92 14.49
CA ASN A 199 -2.51 10.21 13.74
C ASN A 199 -1.68 9.36 14.70
N THR A 200 -1.87 8.04 14.65
CA THR A 200 -1.28 7.11 15.63
C THR A 200 0.24 7.05 15.57
N TYR A 201 0.84 7.31 14.40
CA TYR A 201 2.30 7.41 14.29
C TYR A 201 2.89 8.54 15.15
N LEU A 202 2.11 9.60 15.44
CA LEU A 202 2.54 10.69 16.33
C LEU A 202 2.59 10.24 17.80
N ASP A 203 1.83 9.22 18.20
CA ASP A 203 1.92 8.66 19.54
C ASP A 203 3.27 7.98 19.77
N VAL A 204 3.77 7.29 18.75
CA VAL A 204 5.12 6.71 18.74
C VAL A 204 6.17 7.81 18.85
N SER A 205 6.09 8.84 18.00
CA SER A 205 7.02 9.98 18.06
C SER A 205 6.99 10.70 19.41
N ARG A 206 5.80 10.86 20.02
CA ARG A 206 5.64 11.46 21.34
C ARG A 206 6.28 10.61 22.44
N LYS A 207 6.09 9.28 22.42
CA LYS A 207 6.74 8.36 23.36
C LYS A 207 8.26 8.42 23.23
N GLU A 208 8.79 8.41 22.02
CA GLU A 208 10.24 8.52 21.75
C GLU A 208 10.81 9.85 22.27
N LEU A 209 10.11 10.97 22.01
CA LEU A 209 10.53 12.29 22.52
C LEU A 209 10.54 12.34 24.05
N ALA A 210 9.54 11.77 24.71
CA ALA A 210 9.48 11.73 26.18
C ALA A 210 10.60 10.89 26.81
N GLN A 211 11.06 9.85 26.11
CA GLN A 211 12.17 8.99 26.58
C GLN A 211 13.54 9.62 26.37
N ARG A 212 13.67 10.56 25.43
CA ARG A 212 14.91 11.33 25.25
C ARG A 212 15.11 12.24 26.46
N LYS A 213 15.91 11.78 27.43
CA LYS A 213 16.37 12.55 28.59
C LYS A 213 17.32 13.70 28.26
N THR A 214 17.65 13.88 26.98
CA THR A 214 18.55 14.93 26.53
C THR A 214 17.79 16.24 26.44
N GLU A 215 18.24 17.27 27.16
CA GLU A 215 17.88 18.65 26.83
C GLU A 215 18.24 18.88 25.35
N THR A 216 17.24 18.84 24.47
CA THR A 216 17.39 19.19 23.07
C THR A 216 17.57 20.69 23.00
N ASN A 217 18.80 21.13 23.23
CA ASN A 217 19.18 22.51 23.03
C ASN A 217 19.37 22.70 21.51
N PHE A 218 18.24 22.84 20.80
CA PHE A 218 18.14 22.90 19.32
C PHE A 218 19.05 23.97 18.69
N PHE A 219 19.53 24.92 19.50
CA PHE A 219 20.34 26.05 19.09
C PHE A 219 21.69 26.14 19.81
N LYS A 220 22.19 25.03 20.39
CA LYS A 220 23.51 25.00 21.04
C LYS A 220 24.65 25.21 20.05
N ASP A 221 24.47 24.76 18.81
CA ASP A 221 25.42 24.97 17.72
C ASP A 221 25.31 26.38 17.16
N LYS A 222 26.46 27.04 17.00
CA LYS A 222 26.55 28.38 16.38
C LYS A 222 26.20 28.38 14.89
N ARG A 223 26.05 27.20 14.27
CA ARG A 223 25.69 27.03 12.86
C ARG A 223 24.20 26.74 12.77
N PRO A 224 23.42 27.53 12.00
CA PRO A 224 22.00 27.26 11.84
C PRO A 224 21.80 25.90 11.15
N THR A 225 20.92 25.06 11.72
CA THR A 225 20.43 23.84 11.07
C THR A 225 19.17 24.18 10.29
N ILE A 226 19.15 23.90 8.98
CA ILE A 226 17.99 24.11 8.12
C ILE A 226 17.46 22.74 7.71
N LEU A 227 16.18 22.47 8.03
CA LEU A 227 15.47 21.28 7.57
C LEU A 227 14.70 21.63 6.30
N ILE A 228 14.98 20.91 5.21
CA ILE A 228 14.29 21.04 3.93
C ILE A 228 13.53 19.74 3.67
N SER A 229 12.21 19.82 3.49
CA SER A 229 11.33 18.68 3.20
C SER A 229 10.47 19.01 1.97
N PRO A 230 11.01 18.83 0.75
CA PRO A 230 10.27 19.11 -0.46
C PRO A 230 9.20 18.04 -0.70
N THR A 231 8.10 18.42 -1.34
CA THR A 231 7.12 17.47 -1.90
C THR A 231 7.71 16.77 -3.12
N TRP A 232 7.18 15.59 -3.47
CA TRP A 232 7.53 14.88 -4.70
C TRP A 232 6.78 15.47 -5.93
N GLY A 233 7.43 15.50 -7.10
CA GLY A 233 6.84 15.90 -8.38
C GLY A 233 7.77 16.76 -9.25
N ASP A 234 7.34 17.07 -10.47
CA ASP A 234 8.15 17.77 -11.49
C ASP A 234 8.63 19.19 -11.09
N HIS A 235 8.08 19.73 -9.98
CA HIS A 235 8.48 21.01 -9.38
C HIS A 235 9.14 20.85 -8.01
N ALA A 236 9.50 19.61 -7.62
CA ALA A 236 10.22 19.32 -6.40
C ALA A 236 11.65 19.87 -6.49
N PHE A 237 12.09 20.47 -5.39
CA PHE A 237 13.42 21.07 -5.28
C PHE A 237 14.56 20.07 -5.57
N SER A 238 14.32 18.77 -5.41
CA SER A 238 15.35 17.71 -5.47
C SER A 238 15.66 17.16 -6.86
N GLU A 239 14.85 17.42 -7.89
CA GLU A 239 15.11 16.83 -9.23
C GLU A 239 16.13 17.63 -10.07
N ASN A 240 16.45 18.88 -9.69
CA ASN A 240 17.32 19.77 -10.48
C ASN A 240 18.55 20.30 -9.74
N THR A 241 18.93 19.72 -8.60
CA THR A 241 20.12 20.17 -7.87
C THR A 241 21.11 19.05 -7.63
N ASP A 242 22.22 19.08 -8.37
CA ASP A 242 23.49 18.40 -8.08
C ASP A 242 24.09 18.89 -6.75
N ILE A 243 23.42 18.65 -5.62
CA ILE A 243 24.05 18.82 -4.31
C ILE A 243 24.76 17.50 -4.01
N LYS A 244 26.02 17.43 -4.47
CA LYS A 244 26.96 16.41 -4.02
C LYS A 244 27.13 16.52 -2.50
N SER A 245 26.81 15.43 -1.81
CA SER A 245 27.17 15.18 -0.41
C SER A 245 28.67 15.19 -0.20
#